data_AF-A0A7G8HF13-F1
#
_entry.id   AF-A0A7G8HF13-F1
#
_cell.length_a   1.000
_cell.length_b   1.000
_cell.length_c   1.000
_cell.angle_alpha   90.00
_cell.angle_beta   90.00
_cell.angle_gamma   90.00
#
_symmetry.space_group_name_H-M   'P 1'
#
loop_
_entity.id
_entity.type
_entity.pdbx_description
1 polymer ?
#
loop_
_entity_poly.entity_id
_entity_poly.type
_entity_poly.pdbx_seq_one_letter_code
_entity_poly.pdbx_strand_id
1 'polypeptide(L)'
;MPKQVISAQLILLTTAVALACQGCSSSAPKETRLHEAQPGDVLVIEGKTTIKLSKAFRPGTPNGLFDGGVLVSSPEMEERAAEVNAVCSMPDLPNWPEYDNIYGRWLEEDETPGSEGGDTDWQLLIYFNGTTQNKGRQEAPPWAQRLAKNACRKEDFRDN
;
A
#
# COMPACT_ATOMS: atom_id res chain seq x y z
N MET A 1 -22.01 11.10 83.15
CA MET A 1 -22.06 12.47 82.57
C MET A 1 -20.66 12.80 82.01
N PRO A 2 -20.52 13.80 81.11
CA PRO A 2 -19.87 13.65 79.78
C PRO A 2 -18.32 13.71 79.84
N LYS A 3 -17.54 13.55 78.75
CA LYS A 3 -17.68 14.06 77.36
C LYS A 3 -16.78 13.28 76.37
N GLN A 4 -16.98 13.47 75.05
CA GLN A 4 -16.02 13.06 74.01
C GLN A 4 -14.73 13.93 74.08
N VAL A 5 -13.65 13.65 73.32
CA VAL A 5 -13.50 14.01 71.89
C VAL A 5 -12.65 12.97 71.14
N ILE A 6 -12.97 12.76 69.86
CA ILE A 6 -12.21 11.93 68.90
C ILE A 6 -11.08 12.77 68.28
N SER A 7 -9.90 12.19 68.09
CA SER A 7 -9.03 12.59 66.97
C SER A 7 -8.12 11.43 66.55
N ALA A 8 -8.38 10.87 65.37
CA ALA A 8 -7.46 9.96 64.70
C ALA A 8 -6.54 10.77 63.78
N GLN A 9 -5.27 10.36 63.65
CA GLN A 9 -4.34 10.92 62.69
C GLN A 9 -3.97 9.85 61.65
N LEU A 10 -4.33 10.15 60.40
CA LEU A 10 -3.50 10.07 59.18
C LEU A 10 -2.37 9.00 59.20
N ILE A 11 -2.39 7.94 58.38
CA ILE A 11 -2.69 7.83 56.92
C ILE A 11 -1.74 8.78 56.14
N LEU A 12 -0.97 8.39 55.11
CA LEU A 12 -1.10 7.26 54.16
C LEU A 12 0.15 6.35 54.11
N LEU A 13 -0.06 5.06 53.80
CA LEU A 13 0.90 4.26 53.03
C LEU A 13 0.55 4.41 51.55
N THR A 14 1.36 5.11 50.75
CA THR A 14 1.14 5.22 49.30
C THR A 14 1.89 4.13 48.54
N THR A 15 1.29 2.94 48.45
CA THR A 15 1.68 1.95 47.44
C THR A 15 1.30 2.47 46.05
N ALA A 16 2.23 3.18 45.41
CA ALA A 16 2.07 3.66 44.05
C ALA A 16 2.14 2.48 43.05
N VAL A 17 1.01 1.83 42.82
CA VAL A 17 0.85 0.83 41.76
C VAL A 17 0.91 1.56 40.42
N ALA A 18 2.12 1.68 39.87
CA ALA A 18 2.34 2.21 38.54
C ALA A 18 1.76 1.23 37.50
N LEU A 19 0.51 1.44 37.12
CA LEU A 19 -0.12 0.75 36.01
C LEU A 19 0.55 1.21 34.71
N ALA A 20 1.67 0.59 34.38
CA ALA A 20 2.38 0.78 33.13
C ALA A 20 1.56 0.15 32.00
N CYS A 21 0.54 0.87 31.53
CA CYS A 21 -0.14 0.59 30.28
C CYS A 21 0.85 0.74 29.12
N GLN A 22 1.63 -0.31 28.87
CA GLN A 22 2.33 -0.53 27.63
C GLN A 22 1.29 -0.78 26.53
N GLY A 23 0.61 0.29 26.12
CA GLY A 23 -0.20 0.26 24.92
C GLY A 23 0.71 -0.11 23.76
N CYS A 24 0.44 -1.25 23.13
CA CYS A 24 1.20 -1.72 21.99
C CYS A 24 1.31 -0.58 20.99
N SER A 25 2.53 -0.13 20.71
CA SER A 25 2.80 0.91 19.72
C SER A 25 2.66 0.32 18.33
N SER A 26 1.41 0.02 17.96
CA SER A 26 0.98 -0.32 16.61
C SER A 26 1.20 0.90 15.73
N SER A 27 2.45 1.08 15.29
CA SER A 27 2.84 2.07 14.30
C SER A 27 1.89 1.96 13.12
N ALA A 28 1.35 3.08 12.66
CA ALA A 28 0.51 3.11 11.47
C ALA A 28 1.24 2.39 10.31
N PRO A 29 0.53 1.64 9.46
CA PRO A 29 1.13 1.01 8.29
C PRO A 29 1.95 2.04 7.50
N LYS A 30 3.13 1.63 7.04
CA LYS A 30 4.03 2.45 6.24
C LYS A 30 4.16 1.81 4.86
N GLU A 31 4.16 2.63 3.81
CA GLU A 31 4.53 2.15 2.47
C GLU A 31 6.01 1.72 2.46
N THR A 32 6.23 0.46 2.07
CA THR A 32 7.52 -0.12 1.68
C THR A 32 7.73 0.12 0.19
N ARG A 33 8.98 0.32 -0.21
CA ARG A 33 9.34 0.65 -1.58
C ARG A 33 9.41 -0.61 -2.43
N LEU A 34 8.98 -0.54 -3.70
CA LEU A 34 9.09 -1.70 -4.59
C LEU A 34 10.55 -2.00 -4.99
N HIS A 35 11.49 -1.07 -4.82
CA HIS A 35 12.94 -1.37 -4.86
C HIS A 35 13.48 -2.06 -3.58
N GLU A 36 12.59 -2.47 -2.63
CA GLU A 36 12.92 -3.09 -1.34
C GLU A 36 11.95 -4.21 -0.83
N ALA A 37 10.70 -4.29 -1.32
CA ALA A 37 9.57 -5.01 -0.69
C ALA A 37 9.52 -6.55 -0.82
N GLN A 38 8.85 -7.22 0.14
CA GLN A 38 8.55 -8.65 0.18
C GLN A 38 7.03 -8.93 0.28
N PRO A 39 6.54 -10.14 -0.09
CA PRO A 39 5.14 -10.50 0.10
C PRO A 39 4.67 -10.33 1.54
N GLY A 40 3.58 -9.60 1.73
CA GLY A 40 3.05 -9.13 3.01
C GLY A 40 3.25 -7.63 3.25
N ASP A 41 4.26 -7.00 2.63
CA ASP A 41 4.53 -5.56 2.76
C ASP A 41 3.44 -4.71 2.11
N VAL A 42 3.17 -3.54 2.72
CA VAL A 42 2.27 -2.51 2.16
C VAL A 42 3.03 -1.71 1.10
N LEU A 43 2.50 -1.66 -0.12
CA LEU A 43 3.07 -0.87 -1.22
C LEU A 43 2.42 0.51 -1.35
N VAL A 44 1.13 0.62 -1.00
CA VAL A 44 0.32 1.84 -1.15
C VAL A 44 -0.68 1.97 -0.02
N ILE A 45 -0.87 3.20 0.45
CA ILE A 45 -1.97 3.60 1.35
C ILE A 45 -2.73 4.76 0.70
N GLU A 46 -3.91 4.48 0.16
CA GLU A 46 -4.75 5.43 -0.56
C GLU A 46 -6.05 5.67 0.23
N GLY A 47 -6.07 6.72 1.05
CA GLY A 47 -7.16 7.03 1.96
C GLY A 47 -7.34 5.97 3.06
N LYS A 48 -8.36 5.11 2.92
CA LYS A 48 -8.55 3.92 3.79
C LYS A 48 -8.06 2.62 3.14
N THR A 49 -7.74 2.65 1.85
CA THR A 49 -7.41 1.45 1.07
C THR A 49 -5.92 1.15 1.22
N THR A 50 -5.60 -0.08 1.58
CA THR A 50 -4.24 -0.59 1.71
C THR A 50 -3.97 -1.60 0.60
N ILE A 51 -2.87 -1.44 -0.11
CA ILE A 51 -2.40 -2.39 -1.14
C ILE A 51 -1.17 -3.11 -0.61
N LYS A 52 -1.25 -4.44 -0.47
CA LYS A 52 -0.11 -5.27 -0.06
C LYS A 52 0.46 -6.04 -1.25
N LEU A 53 1.77 -6.27 -1.27
CA LEU A 53 2.39 -7.21 -2.19
C LEU A 53 1.99 -8.64 -1.78
N SER A 54 1.44 -9.43 -2.70
CA SER A 54 1.16 -10.87 -2.48
C SER A 54 2.05 -11.78 -3.31
N LYS A 55 2.51 -11.32 -4.49
CA LYS A 55 3.50 -11.99 -5.33
C LYS A 55 4.46 -10.94 -5.91
N ALA A 56 5.76 -11.14 -5.72
CA ALA A 56 6.80 -10.26 -6.27
C ALA A 56 6.70 -10.14 -7.81
N PHE A 57 6.88 -8.92 -8.31
CA PHE A 57 6.88 -8.63 -9.75
C PHE A 57 8.11 -9.27 -10.42
N ARG A 58 7.90 -9.87 -11.61
CA ARG A 58 8.96 -10.35 -12.48
C ARG A 58 9.52 -9.18 -13.30
N PRO A 59 10.84 -8.89 -13.26
CA PRO A 59 11.42 -7.88 -14.14
C PRO A 59 11.40 -8.35 -15.60
N GLY A 60 11.22 -7.40 -16.52
CA GLY A 60 11.21 -7.65 -17.96
C GLY A 60 11.57 -6.43 -18.79
N THR A 61 11.64 -6.63 -20.11
CA THR A 61 12.23 -5.68 -21.05
C THR A 61 11.18 -5.14 -22.03
N PRO A 62 11.10 -3.82 -22.27
CA PRO A 62 11.94 -2.75 -21.71
C PRO A 62 11.35 -2.15 -20.41
N ASN A 63 12.17 -2.02 -19.37
CA ASN A 63 11.87 -1.40 -18.05
C ASN A 63 10.46 -1.73 -17.49
N GLY A 64 10.10 -3.02 -17.54
CA GLY A 64 8.79 -3.51 -17.12
C GLY A 64 8.87 -4.39 -15.88
N LEU A 65 7.77 -4.38 -15.12
CA LEU A 65 7.52 -5.16 -13.93
C LEU A 65 6.19 -5.91 -14.17
N PHE A 66 6.25 -7.23 -14.28
CA PHE A 66 5.16 -8.06 -14.78
C PHE A 66 4.69 -9.10 -13.76
N ASP A 67 3.50 -9.64 -13.97
CA ASP A 67 2.90 -10.75 -13.21
C ASP A 67 2.86 -10.53 -11.69
N GLY A 68 2.85 -9.27 -11.23
CA GLY A 68 2.85 -8.90 -9.82
C GLY A 68 1.49 -9.14 -9.19
N GLY A 69 1.46 -9.73 -8.00
CA GLY A 69 0.24 -9.92 -7.23
C GLY A 69 0.10 -8.86 -6.16
N VAL A 70 -1.08 -8.26 -6.06
CA VAL A 70 -1.45 -7.42 -4.92
C VAL A 70 -2.74 -7.88 -4.25
N LEU A 71 -2.86 -7.62 -2.95
CA LEU A 71 -4.10 -7.71 -2.18
C LEU A 71 -4.59 -6.30 -1.86
N VAL A 72 -5.87 -6.05 -2.14
CA VAL A 72 -6.54 -4.75 -2.00
C VAL A 72 -7.54 -4.85 -0.86
N SER A 73 -7.28 -4.15 0.24
CA SER A 73 -8.11 -4.16 1.44
C SER A 73 -8.59 -2.75 1.79
N SER A 74 -9.88 -2.60 2.11
CA SER A 74 -10.48 -1.35 2.59
C SER A 74 -11.68 -1.67 3.50
N PRO A 75 -11.99 -0.89 4.56
CA PRO A 75 -13.01 -1.24 5.55
C PRO A 75 -14.46 -1.39 5.03
N GLU A 76 -14.71 -1.09 3.77
CA GLU A 76 -16.02 -1.08 3.11
C GLU A 76 -16.17 -2.19 2.05
N MET A 77 -15.16 -3.06 1.89
CA MET A 77 -15.14 -4.18 0.95
C MET A 77 -14.40 -5.40 1.51
N GLU A 78 -14.67 -6.57 0.94
CA GLU A 78 -13.85 -7.77 1.11
C GLU A 78 -12.45 -7.58 0.47
N GLU A 79 -11.42 -8.26 1.00
CA GLU A 79 -10.06 -8.15 0.45
C GLU A 79 -10.01 -8.86 -0.92
N ARG A 80 -9.62 -8.14 -1.98
CA ARG A 80 -9.58 -8.69 -3.35
C ARG A 80 -8.16 -8.77 -3.89
N ALA A 81 -7.85 -9.87 -4.57
CA ALA A 81 -6.59 -10.04 -5.28
C ALA A 81 -6.65 -9.38 -6.68
N ALA A 82 -5.51 -8.88 -7.15
CA ALA A 82 -5.33 -8.36 -8.51
C ALA A 82 -3.96 -8.74 -9.07
N GLU A 83 -3.92 -9.01 -10.36
CA GLU A 83 -2.67 -9.06 -11.14
C GLU A 83 -2.38 -7.65 -11.66
N VAL A 84 -1.16 -7.19 -11.44
CA VAL A 84 -0.69 -5.86 -11.86
C VAL A 84 0.60 -5.99 -12.65
N ASN A 85 0.68 -5.17 -13.70
CA ASN A 85 1.85 -5.00 -14.55
C ASN A 85 2.12 -3.50 -14.69
N ALA A 86 3.39 -3.10 -14.73
CA ALA A 86 3.81 -1.71 -14.94
C ALA A 86 4.97 -1.66 -15.95
N VAL A 87 4.88 -0.74 -16.91
CA VAL A 87 5.99 -0.37 -17.81
C VAL A 87 6.36 1.07 -17.51
N CYS A 88 7.56 1.26 -16.97
CA CYS A 88 8.01 2.52 -16.41
C CYS A 88 8.86 3.26 -17.45
N SER A 89 8.44 4.47 -17.82
CA SER A 89 9.14 5.24 -18.84
C SER A 89 10.22 6.13 -18.24
N MET A 90 11.27 6.32 -19.03
CA MET A 90 12.42 7.17 -18.74
C MET A 90 12.32 8.46 -19.58
N PRO A 91 12.51 9.64 -18.98
CA PRO A 91 12.54 10.90 -19.72
C PRO A 91 13.72 10.93 -20.70
N ASP A 92 13.61 11.80 -21.71
CA ASP A 92 14.66 12.15 -22.66
C ASP A 92 15.23 11.00 -23.53
N LEU A 93 14.61 9.81 -23.53
CA LEU A 93 15.01 8.69 -24.38
C LEU A 93 14.27 8.68 -25.74
N PRO A 94 15.00 8.62 -26.88
CA PRO A 94 14.37 8.53 -28.19
C PRO A 94 13.45 7.32 -28.35
N ASN A 95 12.25 7.56 -28.90
CA ASN A 95 11.20 6.57 -29.16
C ASN A 95 10.57 5.91 -27.90
N TRP A 96 10.83 6.42 -26.70
CA TRP A 96 10.06 6.05 -25.50
C TRP A 96 8.75 6.85 -25.40
N PRO A 97 7.68 6.28 -24.81
CA PRO A 97 6.45 7.02 -24.53
C PRO A 97 6.66 8.04 -23.40
N GLU A 98 6.04 9.23 -23.49
CA GLU A 98 6.08 10.24 -22.41
C GLU A 98 5.13 9.93 -21.24
N TYR A 99 4.90 8.65 -20.95
CA TYR A 99 4.02 8.15 -19.89
C TYR A 99 4.54 6.87 -19.26
N ASP A 100 4.35 6.74 -17.95
CA ASP A 100 4.33 5.43 -17.28
C ASP A 100 3.01 4.73 -17.60
N ASN A 101 3.01 3.41 -17.73
CA ASN A 101 1.83 2.60 -18.09
C ASN A 101 1.61 1.53 -17.02
N ILE A 102 0.55 1.64 -16.22
CA ILE A 102 0.14 0.60 -15.27
C ILE A 102 -1.18 -0.03 -15.72
N TYR A 103 -1.26 -1.35 -15.65
CA TYR A 103 -2.44 -2.10 -16.08
C TYR A 103 -2.58 -3.40 -15.29
N GLY A 104 -3.78 -3.96 -15.30
CA GLY A 104 -4.07 -5.15 -14.53
C GLY A 104 -5.50 -5.64 -14.69
N ARG A 105 -5.84 -6.61 -13.86
CA ARG A 105 -7.15 -7.26 -13.78
C ARG A 105 -7.41 -7.71 -12.35
N TRP A 106 -8.69 -7.87 -12.02
CA TRP A 106 -9.05 -8.55 -10.78
C TRP A 106 -8.82 -10.07 -10.96
N LEU A 107 -8.50 -10.75 -9.87
CA LEU A 107 -8.34 -12.20 -9.84
C LEU A 107 -9.57 -12.85 -9.20
N GLU A 108 -9.91 -14.03 -9.67
CA GLU A 108 -10.89 -14.92 -9.02
C GLU A 108 -10.25 -15.62 -7.80
N GLU A 109 -11.06 -16.20 -6.91
CA GLU A 109 -10.66 -16.63 -5.55
C GLU A 109 -9.46 -17.61 -5.51
N ASP A 110 -9.41 -18.58 -6.43
CA ASP A 110 -8.33 -19.58 -6.56
C ASP A 110 -7.21 -19.16 -7.54
N GLU A 111 -7.27 -17.95 -8.13
CA GLU A 111 -6.39 -17.59 -9.24
C GLU A 111 -5.03 -17.01 -8.80
N THR A 112 -3.95 -17.41 -9.49
CA THR A 112 -2.60 -16.92 -9.20
C THR A 112 -2.14 -15.91 -10.25
N PRO A 113 -1.55 -14.75 -9.87
CA PRO A 113 -1.13 -13.73 -10.85
C PRO A 113 -0.09 -14.31 -11.83
N GLY A 114 -0.22 -14.00 -13.13
CA GLY A 114 0.66 -14.53 -14.19
C GLY A 114 0.33 -15.96 -14.65
N SER A 115 -0.86 -16.46 -14.32
CA SER A 115 -1.48 -17.70 -14.80
C SER A 115 -1.73 -17.69 -16.31
N GLU A 116 -2.58 -16.76 -16.76
CA GLU A 116 -3.12 -16.69 -18.12
C GLU A 116 -2.35 -15.69 -19.00
N GLY A 117 -1.88 -14.59 -18.39
CA GLY A 117 -0.90 -13.67 -18.97
C GLY A 117 -1.43 -12.79 -20.11
N GLY A 118 -1.79 -11.55 -19.79
CA GLY A 118 -2.01 -10.51 -20.80
C GLY A 118 -3.47 -10.28 -21.21
N ASP A 119 -4.45 -10.92 -20.57
CA ASP A 119 -5.74 -10.23 -20.44
C ASP A 119 -5.66 -9.13 -19.38
N THR A 120 -6.39 -8.04 -19.57
CA THR A 120 -6.37 -6.85 -18.72
C THR A 120 -7.76 -6.20 -18.69
N ASP A 121 -8.24 -5.91 -17.48
CA ASP A 121 -9.50 -5.17 -17.28
C ASP A 121 -9.25 -3.68 -17.47
N TRP A 122 -8.25 -3.16 -16.79
CA TRP A 122 -7.99 -1.73 -16.62
C TRP A 122 -6.56 -1.38 -16.99
N GLN A 123 -6.39 -0.17 -17.51
CA GLN A 123 -5.10 0.39 -17.90
C GLN A 123 -5.14 1.90 -17.69
N LEU A 124 -4.10 2.44 -17.05
CA LEU A 124 -3.89 3.85 -16.79
C LEU A 124 -2.53 4.28 -17.36
N LEU A 125 -2.57 5.21 -18.31
CA LEU A 125 -1.38 5.95 -18.74
C LEU A 125 -1.20 7.17 -17.83
N ILE A 126 0.02 7.41 -17.37
CA ILE A 126 0.38 8.49 -16.44
C ILE A 126 1.48 9.30 -17.11
N TYR A 127 1.10 10.41 -17.74
CA TYR A 127 1.99 11.23 -18.55
C TYR A 127 2.92 12.08 -17.68
N PHE A 128 4.12 12.39 -18.19
CA PHE A 128 5.13 13.19 -17.48
C PHE A 128 4.67 14.63 -17.15
N ASN A 129 3.63 15.13 -17.83
CA ASN A 129 2.98 16.40 -17.51
C ASN A 129 1.98 16.32 -16.33
N GLY A 130 1.85 15.15 -15.68
CA GLY A 130 0.93 14.89 -14.57
C GLY A 130 -0.49 14.50 -14.97
N THR A 131 -0.83 14.50 -16.27
CA THR A 131 -2.15 14.06 -16.74
C THR A 131 -2.25 12.55 -16.80
N THR A 132 -3.46 12.01 -16.60
CA THR A 132 -3.73 10.57 -16.68
C THR A 132 -4.75 10.26 -17.77
N GLN A 133 -4.70 9.05 -18.32
CA GLN A 133 -5.68 8.56 -19.29
C GLN A 133 -5.99 7.07 -19.08
N ASN A 134 -7.25 6.76 -18.77
CA ASN A 134 -7.76 5.39 -18.82
C ASN A 134 -7.76 4.88 -20.27
N LYS A 135 -7.35 3.62 -20.46
CA LYS A 135 -7.30 2.91 -21.75
C LYS A 135 -7.90 1.51 -21.73
N GLY A 136 -8.14 0.95 -20.55
CA GLY A 136 -8.70 -0.39 -20.39
C GLY A 136 -10.19 -0.48 -20.72
N ARG A 137 -10.75 -1.68 -20.57
CA ARG A 137 -12.20 -1.95 -20.64
C ARG A 137 -12.93 -1.31 -19.45
N GLN A 138 -12.26 -1.29 -18.30
CA GLN A 138 -12.70 -0.73 -17.03
C GLN A 138 -11.83 0.48 -16.66
N GLU A 139 -12.35 1.36 -15.81
CA GLU A 139 -11.58 2.42 -15.18
C GLU A 139 -10.54 1.83 -14.21
N ALA A 140 -9.33 2.37 -14.21
CA ALA A 140 -8.29 1.94 -13.28
C ALA A 140 -8.63 2.34 -11.84
N PRO A 141 -8.40 1.48 -10.85
CA PRO A 141 -8.73 1.77 -9.46
C PRO A 141 -7.85 2.93 -8.94
N PRO A 142 -8.35 3.79 -8.02
CA PRO A 142 -7.64 5.02 -7.62
C PRO A 142 -6.20 4.82 -7.14
N TRP A 143 -5.93 3.70 -6.45
CA TRP A 143 -4.60 3.34 -5.95
C TRP A 143 -3.58 3.04 -7.06
N ALA A 144 -4.00 2.78 -8.30
CA ALA A 144 -3.11 2.41 -9.40
C ALA A 144 -2.08 3.52 -9.70
N GLN A 145 -2.46 4.80 -9.58
CA GLN A 145 -1.50 5.90 -9.79
C GLN A 145 -0.42 5.94 -8.69
N ARG A 146 -0.77 5.73 -7.42
CA ARG A 146 0.20 5.67 -6.30
C ARG A 146 1.08 4.42 -6.40
N LEU A 147 0.53 3.29 -6.84
CA LEU A 147 1.31 2.06 -7.07
C LEU A 147 2.32 2.23 -8.22
N ALA A 148 1.91 2.86 -9.33
CA ALA A 148 2.81 3.17 -10.44
C ALA A 148 3.95 4.11 -10.02
N LYS A 149 3.67 5.11 -9.17
CA LYS A 149 4.70 6.00 -8.62
C LYS A 149 5.73 5.23 -7.79
N ASN A 150 5.29 4.28 -6.95
CA ASN A 150 6.18 3.40 -6.20
C ASN A 150 7.01 2.49 -7.15
N ALA A 151 6.33 1.74 -8.03
CA ALA A 151 6.94 0.81 -8.97
C ALA A 151 7.96 1.48 -9.91
N CYS A 152 7.65 2.67 -10.41
CA CYS A 152 8.47 3.42 -11.35
C CYS A 152 9.43 4.41 -10.69
N ARG A 153 9.66 4.30 -9.37
CA ARG A 153 10.65 5.10 -8.59
C ARG A 153 10.44 6.62 -8.72
N LYS A 154 9.18 7.06 -8.75
CA LYS A 154 8.77 8.48 -8.86
C LYS A 154 8.41 9.05 -7.48
N GLU A 155 8.34 10.38 -7.37
CA GLU A 155 7.99 11.10 -6.13
C GLU A 155 8.80 10.62 -4.90
N ASP A 156 8.12 10.19 -3.82
CA ASP A 156 8.74 9.73 -2.56
C ASP A 156 9.60 8.46 -2.72
N PHE A 157 9.42 7.74 -3.84
CA PHE A 157 10.07 6.47 -4.15
C PHE A 157 11.28 6.61 -5.08
N ARG A 158 11.85 7.81 -5.21
CA ARG A 158 13.18 7.97 -5.80
C ARG A 158 14.23 7.32 -4.88
N ASP A 159 14.83 6.21 -5.30
CA ASP A 159 15.98 5.63 -4.59
C ASP A 159 17.20 6.50 -4.92
N ASN A 160 17.56 7.36 -3.94
CA ASN A 160 18.45 8.54 -4.01
C ASN A 160 19.93 8.24 -4.30
#